data_AF-A0A975AX51-F1
#
_entry.id   AF-A0A975AX51-F1
#
_cell.length_a   1.000
_cell.length_b   1.000
_cell.length_c   1.000
_cell.angle_alpha   90.00
_cell.angle_beta   90.00
_cell.angle_gamma   90.00
#
_symmetry.space_group_name_H-M   'P 1'
#
loop_
_entity.id
_entity.type
_entity.pdbx_description
1 polymer ?
#
loop_
_entity_poly.entity_id
_entity_poly.type
_entity_poly.pdbx_seq_one_letter_code
_entity_poly.pdbx_strand_id
1 'polypeptide(L)'
;MLKKICLILVLVLCLTIPASGFVGSSTVSNSVYGKPALTDISNHWANKEISDWVSKGLAYGYDNGTFKPNNSITREEAMSIVVRLKKLPTVSTYYLPNFNDEYSVSNWAKDAVNTAVAYGLISGYSDNTVGPVGKITRAETVVLLNRALGDLQIKPAPKPTLKPIPWPIPQTGKHEITIEDNKEAYAIYKN
;
A
#
# COMPACT_ATOMS: atom_id res chain seq x y z
N MET A 1 25.27 22.54 9.64
CA MET A 1 24.52 22.27 8.39
C MET A 1 25.39 22.28 7.13
N LEU A 2 26.61 22.84 7.17
CA LEU A 2 27.57 22.81 6.04
C LEU A 2 28.04 21.41 5.62
N LYS A 3 28.15 20.46 6.57
CA LYS A 3 28.63 19.08 6.29
C LYS A 3 27.66 18.24 5.44
N LYS A 4 26.34 18.54 5.47
CA LYS A 4 25.33 17.80 4.70
C LYS A 4 25.20 18.29 3.26
N ILE A 5 25.53 19.56 3.01
CA ILE A 5 25.58 20.14 1.65
C ILE A 5 26.83 19.63 0.90
N CYS A 6 27.94 19.42 1.61
CA CYS A 6 29.17 18.85 1.05
C CYS A 6 28.98 17.38 0.58
N LEU A 7 28.13 16.60 1.26
CA LEU A 7 27.82 15.22 0.88
C LEU A 7 26.93 15.12 -0.39
N ILE A 8 26.11 16.15 -0.65
CA ILE A 8 25.24 16.24 -1.83
C ILE A 8 26.02 16.77 -3.05
N LEU A 9 27.07 17.57 -2.84
CA LEU A 9 27.95 18.08 -3.90
C LEU A 9 28.99 17.05 -4.39
N VAL A 10 29.43 16.12 -3.53
CA VAL A 10 30.35 15.02 -3.89
C VAL A 10 29.63 13.90 -4.66
N LEU A 11 28.31 13.72 -4.46
CA LEU A 11 27.51 12.71 -5.16
C LEU A 11 27.12 13.13 -6.59
N VAL A 12 27.25 14.41 -6.92
CA VAL A 12 26.93 14.99 -8.24
C VAL A 12 28.19 15.15 -9.13
N LEU A 13 29.40 14.93 -8.61
CA LEU A 13 30.67 15.07 -9.36
C LEU A 13 31.38 13.73 -9.70
N CYS A 14 30.77 12.56 -9.46
CA CYS A 14 31.32 11.25 -9.86
C CYS A 14 30.75 10.67 -11.16
N LEU A 15 30.02 11.49 -11.93
CA LEU A 15 29.65 11.19 -13.31
C LEU A 15 30.69 11.77 -14.27
N THR A 16 31.84 11.10 -14.43
CA THR A 16 32.64 11.03 -15.67
C THR A 16 33.96 10.25 -15.47
N ILE A 17 33.89 8.91 -15.46
CA ILE A 17 35.03 8.07 -15.88
C ILE A 17 34.50 6.89 -16.70
N PRO A 18 34.96 6.67 -17.94
CA PRO A 18 34.75 5.42 -18.65
C PRO A 18 35.79 4.42 -18.16
N ALA A 19 35.37 3.39 -17.44
CA ALA A 19 36.24 2.27 -17.06
C ALA A 19 35.69 0.98 -17.66
N SER A 20 36.28 0.61 -18.80
CA SER A 20 36.19 -0.70 -19.41
C SER A 20 36.68 -1.78 -18.43
N GLY A 21 35.91 -2.86 -18.27
CA GLY A 21 36.35 -4.07 -17.60
C GLY A 21 35.58 -4.40 -16.32
N PHE A 22 34.30 -4.78 -16.45
CA PHE A 22 33.62 -5.54 -15.40
C PHE A 22 33.66 -7.03 -15.76
N VAL A 23 34.42 -7.79 -14.97
CA VAL A 23 34.53 -9.25 -15.00
C VAL A 23 33.22 -9.86 -14.52
N GLY A 24 32.77 -10.91 -15.23
CA GLY A 24 31.48 -11.57 -15.01
C GLY A 24 31.24 -11.96 -13.56
N SER A 25 30.22 -11.34 -12.96
CA SER A 25 29.63 -11.80 -11.71
C SER A 25 28.71 -12.98 -12.02
N SER A 26 28.98 -14.10 -11.35
CA SER A 26 28.19 -15.32 -11.41
C SER A 26 26.73 -15.00 -11.06
N THR A 27 25.82 -15.22 -11.99
CA THR A 27 24.40 -15.32 -11.63
C THR A 27 24.24 -16.57 -10.78
N VAL A 28 24.28 -16.40 -9.47
CA VAL A 28 23.66 -17.34 -8.56
C VAL A 28 22.17 -17.25 -8.86
N SER A 29 21.68 -18.17 -9.69
CA SER A 29 20.27 -18.46 -9.85
C SER A 29 19.75 -19.04 -8.53
N ASN A 30 19.58 -18.19 -7.51
CA ASN A 30 18.86 -18.54 -6.32
C ASN A 30 17.37 -18.37 -6.61
N SER A 31 16.83 -19.25 -7.45
CA SER A 31 15.39 -19.42 -7.63
C SER A 31 14.83 -20.14 -6.40
N VAL A 32 14.82 -19.41 -5.28
CA VAL A 32 13.90 -19.70 -4.18
C VAL A 32 12.58 -19.10 -4.62
N TYR A 33 11.78 -19.90 -5.34
CA TYR A 33 10.45 -19.58 -5.88
C TYR A 33 10.43 -18.42 -6.90
N GLY A 34 10.50 -18.78 -8.18
CA GLY A 34 10.61 -17.87 -9.33
C GLY A 34 9.54 -16.79 -9.39
N LYS A 35 9.94 -15.55 -9.08
CA LYS A 35 9.28 -14.33 -9.56
C LYS A 35 9.87 -13.99 -10.93
N PRO A 36 9.08 -13.89 -12.01
CA PRO A 36 9.60 -13.58 -13.35
C PRO A 36 10.41 -12.29 -13.35
N ALA A 37 11.54 -12.28 -14.04
CA ALA A 37 12.26 -11.04 -14.32
C ALA A 37 11.34 -10.11 -15.13
N LEU A 38 11.26 -8.84 -14.72
CA LEU A 38 10.37 -7.86 -15.34
C LEU A 38 10.88 -7.50 -16.74
N THR A 39 10.02 -7.64 -17.75
CA THR A 39 10.41 -7.53 -19.17
C THR A 39 10.41 -6.10 -19.72
N ASP A 40 9.72 -5.17 -19.05
CA ASP A 40 9.39 -3.83 -19.54
C ASP A 40 10.13 -2.69 -18.83
N ILE A 41 11.12 -3.00 -17.98
CA ILE A 41 11.86 -1.99 -17.20
C ILE A 41 13.30 -1.76 -17.69
N SER A 42 13.84 -2.59 -18.59
CA SER A 42 15.27 -2.59 -18.96
C SER A 42 15.81 -1.22 -19.38
N ASN A 43 15.05 -0.48 -20.19
CA ASN A 43 15.40 0.86 -20.70
C ASN A 43 14.70 2.01 -19.96
N HIS A 44 14.11 1.74 -18.79
CA HIS A 44 13.38 2.75 -18.03
C HIS A 44 14.29 3.44 -17.01
N TRP A 45 14.18 4.77 -16.86
CA TRP A 45 15.03 5.53 -15.92
C TRP A 45 14.91 5.04 -14.46
N ALA A 46 13.73 4.52 -14.09
CA ALA A 46 13.45 3.96 -12.76
C ALA A 46 13.79 2.47 -12.61
N ASN A 47 14.48 1.85 -13.59
CA ASN A 47 14.78 0.41 -13.58
C ASN A 47 15.43 -0.01 -12.26
N LYS A 48 16.48 0.72 -11.86
CA LYS A 48 17.27 0.40 -10.67
C LYS A 48 16.42 0.43 -9.41
N GLU A 49 15.57 1.44 -9.26
CA GLU A 49 14.67 1.61 -8.13
C GLU A 49 13.58 0.53 -8.11
N ILE A 50 12.97 0.24 -9.25
CA ILE A 50 11.95 -0.80 -9.38
C ILE A 50 12.54 -2.16 -9.03
N SER A 51 13.70 -2.50 -9.58
CA SER A 51 14.41 -3.75 -9.32
C SER A 51 14.73 -3.91 -7.83
N ASP A 52 15.20 -2.84 -7.18
CA ASP A 52 15.47 -2.82 -5.74
C ASP A 52 14.18 -3.05 -4.93
N TRP A 53 13.09 -2.35 -5.24
CA TRP A 53 11.80 -2.51 -4.54
C TRP A 53 11.22 -3.91 -4.70
N VAL A 54 11.34 -4.48 -5.90
CA VAL A 54 10.89 -5.83 -6.22
C VAL A 54 11.70 -6.87 -5.46
N SER A 55 13.04 -6.68 -5.36
CA SER A 55 13.93 -7.56 -4.60
C SER A 55 13.66 -7.53 -3.09
N LYS A 56 13.22 -6.37 -2.58
CA LYS A 56 12.83 -6.18 -1.17
C LYS A 56 11.39 -6.61 -0.85
N GLY A 57 10.63 -7.06 -1.86
CA GLY A 57 9.22 -7.42 -1.70
C GLY A 57 8.29 -6.23 -1.43
N LEU A 58 8.73 -5.01 -1.72
CA LEU A 58 7.93 -3.78 -1.55
C LEU A 58 6.91 -3.62 -2.68
N ALA A 59 7.28 -4.05 -3.89
CA ALA A 59 6.43 -4.01 -5.08
C ALA A 59 6.44 -5.36 -5.83
N TYR A 60 5.37 -5.59 -6.59
CA TYR A 60 5.19 -6.78 -7.41
C TYR A 60 4.87 -6.34 -8.84
N GLY A 61 5.35 -7.11 -9.82
CA GLY A 61 4.87 -7.01 -11.18
C GLY A 61 3.57 -7.77 -11.35
N TYR A 62 2.98 -7.64 -12.53
CA TYR A 62 1.82 -8.40 -12.96
C TYR A 62 2.22 -9.83 -13.36
N ASP A 63 1.24 -10.73 -13.38
CA ASP A 63 1.44 -12.16 -13.70
C ASP A 63 2.06 -12.40 -15.09
N ASN A 64 1.88 -11.44 -16.01
CA ASN A 64 2.48 -11.49 -17.35
C ASN A 64 3.96 -11.08 -17.39
N GLY A 65 4.61 -10.87 -16.24
CA GLY A 65 6.03 -10.50 -16.16
C GLY A 65 6.32 -9.04 -16.51
N THR A 66 5.34 -8.15 -16.40
CA THR A 66 5.51 -6.69 -16.60
C THR A 66 5.34 -5.93 -15.28
N PHE A 67 5.91 -4.73 -15.20
CA PHE A 67 5.73 -3.80 -14.08
C PHE A 67 4.83 -2.61 -14.45
N LYS A 68 4.79 -2.25 -15.73
CA LYS A 68 4.10 -1.10 -16.31
C LYS A 68 4.54 0.22 -15.67
N PRO A 69 5.85 0.57 -15.73
CA PRO A 69 6.41 1.70 -14.98
C PRO A 69 5.84 3.08 -15.37
N ASN A 70 5.25 3.19 -16.56
CA ASN A 70 4.63 4.42 -17.05
C ASN A 70 3.12 4.51 -16.72
N ASN A 71 2.53 3.45 -16.16
CA ASN A 71 1.11 3.46 -15.83
C ASN A 71 0.85 4.22 -14.53
N SER A 72 -0.27 4.93 -14.49
CA SER A 72 -0.77 5.50 -13.24
C SER A 72 -1.13 4.40 -12.26
N ILE A 73 -0.55 4.51 -11.06
CA ILE A 73 -0.83 3.65 -9.91
C ILE A 73 -2.26 3.88 -9.39
N THR A 74 -2.92 2.80 -9.01
CA THR A 74 -4.21 2.85 -8.30
C THR A 74 -3.99 3.15 -6.83
N ARG A 75 -5.04 3.61 -6.17
CA ARG A 75 -4.98 3.93 -4.74
C ARG A 75 -4.72 2.70 -3.88
N GLU A 76 -5.28 1.54 -4.25
CA GLU A 76 -5.01 0.25 -3.58
C GLU A 76 -3.56 -0.23 -3.76
N GLU A 77 -2.97 -0.02 -4.94
CA GLU A 77 -1.55 -0.30 -5.19
C GLU A 77 -0.66 0.59 -4.32
N ALA A 78 -0.96 1.90 -4.25
CA ALA A 78 -0.21 2.84 -3.43
C ALA A 78 -0.27 2.50 -1.93
N MET A 79 -1.47 2.21 -1.40
CA MET A 79 -1.66 1.76 -0.02
C MET A 79 -0.85 0.49 0.27
N SER A 80 -0.89 -0.48 -0.65
CA SER A 80 -0.17 -1.73 -0.50
C SER A 80 1.35 -1.57 -0.46
N ILE A 81 1.90 -0.66 -1.26
CA ILE A 81 3.33 -0.31 -1.21
C ILE A 81 3.68 0.30 0.15
N VAL A 82 2.90 1.27 0.63
CA VAL A 82 3.21 2.00 1.87
C VAL A 82 3.09 1.11 3.10
N VAL A 83 2.08 0.23 3.16
CA VAL A 83 1.93 -0.74 4.25
C VAL A 83 3.13 -1.68 4.32
N ARG A 84 3.60 -2.18 3.18
CA ARG A 84 4.81 -3.03 3.10
C ARG A 84 6.07 -2.27 3.46
N LEU A 85 6.22 -1.03 2.98
CA LEU A 85 7.34 -0.15 3.29
C LEU A 85 7.47 0.09 4.79
N LYS A 86 6.35 0.34 5.47
CA LYS A 86 6.30 0.54 6.91
C LYS A 86 6.35 -0.75 7.73
N LYS A 87 6.26 -1.91 7.07
CA LYS A 87 6.17 -3.24 7.70
C LYS A 87 5.09 -3.28 8.79
N LEU A 88 3.94 -2.66 8.51
CA LEU A 88 2.85 -2.59 9.49
C LEU A 88 2.30 -3.99 9.76
N PRO A 89 1.96 -4.31 11.02
CA PRO A 89 1.22 -5.53 11.34
C PRO A 89 -0.08 -5.56 10.54
N THR A 90 -0.23 -6.62 9.74
CA THR A 90 -1.40 -6.80 8.88
C THR A 90 -2.66 -6.94 9.71
N VAL A 91 -3.64 -6.09 9.42
CA VAL A 91 -5.01 -6.24 9.91
C VAL A 91 -5.77 -7.06 8.87
N SER A 92 -5.84 -8.37 9.09
CA SER A 92 -6.58 -9.27 8.20
C SER A 92 -8.04 -9.28 8.61
N THR A 93 -8.86 -8.61 7.81
CA THR A 93 -10.31 -8.62 7.92
C THR A 93 -10.90 -8.90 6.54
N TYR A 94 -11.98 -9.69 6.51
CA TYR A 94 -12.68 -9.98 5.26
C TYR A 94 -13.37 -8.74 4.65
N TYR A 95 -13.60 -7.71 5.49
CA TYR A 95 -14.38 -6.52 5.17
C TYR A 95 -13.66 -5.25 5.62
N LEU A 96 -13.81 -4.19 4.83
CA LEU A 96 -13.44 -2.83 5.18
C LEU A 96 -14.64 -2.21 5.89
N PRO A 97 -14.61 -2.04 7.22
CA PRO A 97 -15.78 -1.51 7.91
C PRO A 97 -16.12 -0.12 7.36
N ASN A 98 -17.33 -0.01 6.82
CA ASN A 98 -18.04 1.23 6.50
C ASN A 98 -17.65 1.99 5.22
N PHE A 99 -17.19 1.34 4.15
CA PHE A 99 -17.04 2.02 2.85
C PHE A 99 -18.02 1.51 1.78
N ASN A 100 -18.60 2.45 1.03
CA ASN A 100 -19.61 2.17 0.01
C ASN A 100 -19.07 1.40 -1.20
N ASP A 101 -17.75 1.39 -1.39
CA ASP A 101 -17.06 0.77 -2.53
C ASP A 101 -16.09 -0.34 -2.10
N GLU A 102 -16.24 -0.92 -0.92
CA GLU A 102 -15.33 -1.97 -0.44
C GLU A 102 -15.24 -3.17 -1.39
N TYR A 103 -16.32 -3.47 -2.10
CA TYR A 103 -16.39 -4.58 -3.06
C TYR A 103 -15.51 -4.36 -4.29
N SER A 104 -15.11 -3.11 -4.54
CA SER A 104 -14.21 -2.74 -5.63
C SER A 104 -12.74 -2.96 -5.28
N VAL A 105 -12.42 -3.32 -4.03
CA VAL A 105 -11.04 -3.61 -3.62
C VAL A 105 -10.64 -4.98 -4.14
N SER A 106 -9.51 -5.03 -4.83
CA SER A 106 -8.94 -6.28 -5.31
C SER A 106 -8.64 -7.22 -4.14
N ASN A 107 -8.94 -8.52 -4.30
CA ASN A 107 -8.74 -9.51 -3.22
C ASN A 107 -7.30 -9.51 -2.65
N TRP A 108 -6.28 -9.30 -3.50
CA TRP A 108 -4.87 -9.23 -3.08
C TRP A 108 -4.54 -7.97 -2.27
N ALA A 109 -5.35 -6.91 -2.38
CA ALA A 109 -5.13 -5.62 -1.75
C ALA A 109 -5.91 -5.45 -0.44
N LYS A 110 -6.95 -6.26 -0.18
CA LYS A 110 -7.86 -6.11 0.97
C LYS A 110 -7.12 -5.93 2.30
N ASP A 111 -6.23 -6.85 2.64
CA ASP A 111 -5.45 -6.79 3.88
C ASP A 111 -4.62 -5.49 3.99
N ALA A 112 -4.04 -5.05 2.88
CA ALA A 112 -3.25 -3.83 2.86
C ALA A 112 -4.13 -2.58 3.00
N VAL A 113 -5.28 -2.53 2.32
CA VAL A 113 -6.22 -1.41 2.43
C VAL A 113 -6.80 -1.35 3.85
N ASN A 114 -7.20 -2.48 4.43
CA ASN A 114 -7.64 -2.59 5.81
C ASN A 114 -6.59 -2.07 6.78
N THR A 115 -5.34 -2.49 6.60
CA THR A 115 -4.22 -2.02 7.41
C THR A 115 -4.01 -0.52 7.24
N ALA A 116 -4.04 0.01 6.02
CA ALA A 116 -3.87 1.44 5.77
C ALA A 116 -4.96 2.29 6.45
N VAL A 117 -6.21 1.83 6.43
CA VAL A 117 -7.33 2.49 7.11
C VAL A 117 -7.17 2.40 8.63
N ALA A 118 -6.89 1.21 9.16
CA ALA A 118 -6.77 0.98 10.60
C ALA A 118 -5.66 1.81 11.25
N TYR A 119 -4.53 1.97 10.54
CA TYR A 119 -3.40 2.79 10.99
C TYR A 119 -3.54 4.28 10.64
N GLY A 120 -4.70 4.70 10.10
CA GLY A 120 -4.97 6.12 9.80
C GLY A 120 -4.11 6.69 8.68
N LEU A 121 -3.54 5.85 7.81
CA LEU A 121 -2.81 6.29 6.62
C LEU A 121 -3.78 6.91 5.59
N ILE A 122 -5.01 6.41 5.57
CA ILE A 122 -6.10 6.88 4.71
C ILE A 122 -7.41 6.93 5.51
N SER A 123 -8.30 7.85 5.14
CA SER A 123 -9.59 8.05 5.83
C SER A 123 -10.80 7.93 4.88
N GLY A 124 -10.56 7.56 3.62
CA GLY A 124 -11.57 7.63 2.56
C GLY A 124 -11.88 9.06 2.08
N TYR A 125 -12.90 9.16 1.25
CA TYR A 125 -13.46 10.40 0.70
C TYR A 125 -14.75 10.79 1.43
N SER A 126 -15.24 12.00 1.16
CA SER A 126 -16.45 12.56 1.80
C SER A 126 -17.75 11.82 1.47
N ASP A 127 -17.77 11.07 0.38
CA ASP A 127 -18.88 10.23 -0.08
C ASP A 127 -18.86 8.81 0.52
N ASN A 128 -18.03 8.61 1.55
CA ASN A 128 -17.86 7.33 2.23
C ASN A 128 -17.28 6.23 1.32
N THR A 129 -16.36 6.59 0.42
CA THR A 129 -15.63 5.64 -0.44
C THR A 129 -14.12 5.63 -0.13
N VAL A 130 -13.42 4.55 -0.47
CA VAL A 130 -11.95 4.48 -0.44
C VAL A 130 -11.35 4.84 -1.80
N GLY A 131 -12.08 4.57 -2.89
CA GLY A 131 -11.66 4.70 -4.28
C GLY A 131 -10.48 3.80 -4.65
N PRO A 132 -10.53 2.48 -4.40
CA PRO A 132 -9.38 1.59 -4.53
C PRO A 132 -8.83 1.51 -5.95
N VAL A 133 -9.72 1.40 -6.95
CA VAL A 133 -9.37 1.31 -8.38
C VAL A 133 -9.00 2.67 -8.99
N GLY A 134 -9.42 3.76 -8.33
CA GLY A 134 -9.12 5.13 -8.75
C GLY A 134 -7.63 5.41 -8.82
N LYS A 135 -7.22 6.25 -9.76
CA LYS A 135 -5.81 6.69 -9.87
C LYS A 135 -5.48 7.64 -8.74
N ILE A 136 -4.38 7.35 -8.03
CA ILE A 136 -3.94 8.23 -6.94
C ILE A 136 -3.29 9.49 -7.52
N THR A 137 -3.67 10.64 -6.99
CA THR A 137 -3.04 11.92 -7.38
C THR A 137 -1.73 12.14 -6.63
N ARG A 138 -0.86 13.00 -7.18
CA ARG A 138 0.41 13.37 -6.52
C ARG A 138 0.19 13.93 -5.12
N ALA A 139 -0.85 14.74 -4.92
CA ALA A 139 -1.19 15.32 -3.63
C ALA A 139 -1.57 14.24 -2.61
N GLU A 140 -2.40 13.28 -3.01
CA GLU A 140 -2.80 12.16 -2.14
C GLU A 140 -1.62 11.25 -1.80
N THR A 141 -0.73 10.99 -2.74
CA THR A 141 0.50 10.22 -2.48
C THR A 141 1.37 10.90 -1.43
N VAL A 142 1.53 12.23 -1.49
CA VAL A 142 2.29 12.99 -0.48
C VAL A 142 1.61 12.91 0.88
N VAL A 143 0.28 13.06 0.95
CA VAL A 143 -0.46 12.93 2.20
C VAL A 143 -0.30 11.53 2.80
N LEU A 144 -0.42 10.48 1.98
CA LEU A 144 -0.24 9.10 2.39
C LEU A 144 1.18 8.87 2.95
N LEU A 145 2.21 9.35 2.26
CA LEU A 145 3.59 9.22 2.68
C LEU A 145 3.88 10.01 3.96
N ASN A 146 3.39 11.25 4.08
CA ASN A 146 3.59 12.08 5.26
C ASN A 146 2.95 11.45 6.51
N ARG A 147 1.77 10.85 6.37
CA ARG A 147 1.14 10.08 7.46
C ARG A 147 1.97 8.86 7.83
N ALA A 148 2.48 8.15 6.83
CA ALA A 148 3.33 6.99 7.06
C ALA A 148 4.67 7.34 7.74
N LEU A 149 5.25 8.50 7.43
CA LEU A 149 6.51 8.98 8.01
C LEU A 149 6.32 9.66 9.38
N GLY A 150 5.11 10.06 9.72
CA GLY A 150 4.77 10.67 11.01
C GLY A 150 4.89 12.20 11.05
N ASP A 151 5.15 12.85 9.92
CA ASP A 151 5.28 14.32 9.81
C ASP A 151 3.91 15.02 9.86
N LEU A 152 2.83 14.30 9.54
CA LEU A 152 1.46 14.70 9.85
C LEU A 152 0.99 13.89 11.06
N GLN A 153 0.49 14.56 12.10
CA GLN A 153 -0.08 13.88 13.25
C GLN A 153 -1.18 12.91 12.78
N ILE A 154 -0.91 11.61 12.93
CA ILE A 154 -1.92 10.58 12.76
C ILE A 154 -2.88 10.76 13.94
N LYS A 155 -4.14 11.15 13.68
CA LYS A 155 -5.18 10.91 14.67
C LYS A 155 -5.48 9.41 14.58
N PRO A 156 -5.04 8.58 15.54
CA PRO A 156 -5.39 7.16 15.49
C PRO A 156 -6.91 7.05 15.42
N ALA A 157 -7.41 6.24 14.49
CA ALA A 157 -8.82 5.90 14.49
C ALA A 157 -9.17 5.36 15.89
N PRO A 158 -10.34 5.72 16.46
CA PRO A 158 -10.79 5.09 17.68
C PRO A 158 -10.76 3.59 17.48
N LYS A 159 -10.03 2.87 18.34
CA LYS A 159 -9.96 1.41 18.33
C LYS A 159 -11.40 0.88 18.19
N PRO A 160 -11.70 -0.04 17.23
CA PRO A 160 -13.02 -0.62 17.11
C PRO A 160 -13.45 -1.15 18.48
N THR A 161 -14.45 -0.51 19.08
CA THR A 161 -15.03 -0.99 20.33
C THR A 161 -15.92 -2.16 19.97
N LEU A 162 -15.37 -3.38 20.00
CA LEU A 162 -16.19 -4.58 19.96
C LEU A 162 -17.12 -4.53 21.17
N LYS A 163 -18.44 -4.46 20.94
CA LYS A 163 -19.40 -4.70 22.01
C LYS A 163 -19.13 -6.14 22.52
N PRO A 164 -18.94 -6.37 23.82
CA PRO A 164 -18.76 -7.72 24.35
C PRO A 164 -19.91 -8.60 23.88
N ILE A 165 -19.59 -9.74 23.28
CA ILE A 165 -20.61 -10.72 22.88
C ILE A 165 -21.26 -11.21 24.18
N PRO A 166 -22.60 -11.06 24.36
CA PRO A 166 -23.28 -11.55 25.55
C PRO A 166 -23.11 -13.08 25.66
N TRP A 167 -22.81 -13.56 26.86
CA TRP A 167 -22.73 -14.98 27.15
C TRP A 167 -24.01 -15.41 27.89
N PRO A 168 -24.69 -16.52 27.52
CA PRO A 168 -24.35 -17.50 26.48
C PRO A 168 -24.70 -17.06 25.03
N ILE A 169 -23.94 -17.57 24.05
CA ILE A 169 -24.25 -17.41 22.61
C ILE A 169 -25.59 -18.12 22.34
N PRO A 170 -26.61 -17.46 21.77
CA PRO A 170 -27.82 -18.12 21.31
C PRO A 170 -27.47 -19.17 20.24
N GLN A 171 -27.85 -20.43 20.45
CA GLN A 171 -27.67 -21.48 19.44
C GLN A 171 -28.74 -21.41 18.34
N THR A 172 -28.85 -20.27 17.66
CA THR A 172 -29.74 -20.14 16.49
C THR A 172 -29.04 -20.69 15.25
N GLY A 173 -29.78 -21.53 14.53
CA GLY A 173 -29.33 -22.36 13.42
C GLY A 173 -28.59 -21.64 12.30
N LYS A 174 -27.83 -22.45 11.56
CA LYS A 174 -26.89 -22.05 10.51
C LYS A 174 -27.55 -21.23 9.39
N HIS A 175 -26.83 -20.19 8.94
CA HIS A 175 -27.06 -19.33 7.77
C HIS A 175 -28.27 -18.38 7.96
N GLU A 176 -28.19 -17.05 7.90
CA GLU A 176 -27.50 -16.15 6.98
C GLU A 176 -27.67 -14.73 7.58
N ILE A 177 -26.63 -13.91 7.65
CA ILE A 177 -26.76 -12.54 8.17
C ILE A 177 -27.41 -11.69 7.07
N THR A 178 -28.73 -11.48 7.14
CA THR A 178 -29.43 -10.58 6.22
C THR A 178 -29.11 -9.12 6.54
N ILE A 179 -28.98 -8.31 5.49
CA ILE A 179 -28.44 -6.93 5.48
C ILE A 179 -29.33 -5.92 6.26
N GLU A 180 -30.45 -6.36 6.85
CA GLU A 180 -31.39 -5.47 7.56
C GLU A 180 -30.88 -4.91 8.91
N ASP A 181 -29.87 -5.50 9.55
CA ASP A 181 -29.51 -5.17 10.94
C ASP A 181 -28.52 -4.01 11.12
N ASN A 182 -28.07 -3.34 10.04
CA ASN A 182 -27.14 -2.19 10.14
C ASN A 182 -27.83 -0.82 9.91
N LYS A 183 -28.98 -0.60 10.54
CA LYS A 183 -29.69 0.70 10.45
C LYS A 183 -29.22 1.80 11.42
N GLU A 184 -28.20 1.57 12.25
CA GLU A 184 -27.87 2.53 13.33
C GLU A 184 -26.57 3.35 13.17
N ALA A 185 -25.92 3.36 12.00
CA ALA A 185 -24.66 4.10 11.84
C ALA A 185 -24.61 5.06 10.65
N TYR A 186 -25.56 5.99 10.54
CA TYR A 186 -25.38 7.18 9.69
C TYR A 186 -25.82 8.47 10.39
N ALA A 187 -24.90 9.45 10.32
CA ALA A 187 -25.00 10.88 10.61
C ALA A 187 -26.34 11.44 11.13
N ILE A 188 -26.32 11.96 12.36
CA ILE A 188 -27.28 12.97 12.81
C ILE A 188 -26.80 14.32 12.24
N TYR A 189 -27.46 14.83 11.20
CA TYR A 189 -27.37 16.25 10.84
C TYR A 189 -28.04 17.07 11.96
N LYS A 190 -27.33 18.07 12.50
CA LYS A 190 -27.91 19.07 13.38
C LYS A 190 -28.01 20.40 12.63
N ASN A 191 -29.25 20.88 12.55
CA ASN A 191 -29.81 22.11 11.97
C ASN A 191 -28.84 23.27 11.72
#